data_AF-T0N8V6-F1
#
_entry.id   AF-T0N8V6-F1
#
_cell.length_a   1.000
_cell.length_b   1.000
_cell.length_c   1.000
_cell.angle_alpha   90.00
_cell.angle_beta   90.00
_cell.angle_gamma   90.00
#
_symmetry.space_group_name_H-M   'P 1'
#
loop_
_entity.id
_entity.type
_entity.pdbx_description
1 polymer ?
#
loop_
_entity_poly.entity_id
_entity_poly.type
_entity_poly.pdbx_seq_one_letter_code
_entity_poly.pdbx_strand_id
1 'polypeptide(L)' 'MADYSDCVLKYEKKGTLIQRKSEDLYHMYIAHSIWNREKKRIQIIIDKFLGKITPDCFVEPKV' A
#
# COMPACT_ATOMS: atom_id res chain seq x y z
N MET A 1 -21.79 -9.25 -0.36
CA MET A 1 -20.62 -8.92 -1.20
C MET A 1 -19.52 -8.64 -0.20
N ALA A 2 -18.50 -9.50 -0.10
CA ALA A 2 -17.37 -9.21 0.79
C ALA A 2 -16.69 -7.96 0.21
N ASP A 3 -16.87 -6.84 0.90
CA ASP A 3 -16.48 -5.53 0.42
C ASP A 3 -14.96 -5.56 0.26
N TYR A 4 -14.45 -5.32 -0.95
CA TYR A 4 -13.02 -5.28 -1.25
C TYR A 4 -12.22 -4.43 -0.23
N SER A 5 -12.91 -3.43 0.31
CA SER A 5 -12.46 -2.55 1.38
C SER A 5 -12.04 -3.31 2.66
N ASP A 6 -12.74 -4.37 3.09
CA ASP A 6 -12.42 -5.09 4.33
C ASP A 6 -11.04 -5.74 4.30
N CYS A 7 -10.66 -6.32 3.16
CA CYS A 7 -9.32 -6.90 3.00
C CYS A 7 -8.26 -5.80 3.02
N VAL A 8 -8.48 -4.71 2.28
CA VAL A 8 -7.55 -3.57 2.22
C VAL A 8 -7.37 -2.94 3.60
N LEU A 9 -8.47 -2.70 4.32
CA LEU A 9 -8.48 -2.11 5.67
C LEU A 9 -7.79 -3.01 6.70
N LYS A 10 -7.89 -4.34 6.56
CA LYS A 10 -7.18 -5.28 7.44
C LYS A 10 -5.66 -5.18 7.33
N TYR A 11 -5.15 -4.87 6.14
CA TYR A 11 -3.71 -4.74 5.89
C TYR A 11 -3.21 -3.29 5.99
N GLU A 12 -4.11 -2.31 6.04
CA GLU A 12 -3.77 -0.91 6.30
C GLU A 12 -3.19 -0.77 7.72
N LYS A 13 -1.86 -0.71 7.78
CA LYS A 13 -1.11 -0.46 9.02
C LYS A 13 -0.31 0.83 8.88
N LYS A 14 -0.01 1.47 10.02
CA LYS A 14 0.86 2.64 10.06
C LYS A 14 2.22 2.29 9.43
N GLY A 15 2.62 3.07 8.42
CA GLY A 15 3.84 2.82 7.65
C GLY A 15 3.66 1.92 6.42
N THR A 16 2.42 1.63 6.03
CA THR A 16 2.11 1.00 4.75
C THR A 16 1.47 2.02 3.80
N LEU A 17 1.83 1.92 2.52
CA LEU A 17 1.24 2.67 1.43
C LEU A 17 0.49 1.69 0.54
N ILE A 18 -0.82 1.90 0.44
CA ILE A 18 -1.69 1.15 -0.46
C ILE A 18 -1.92 2.01 -1.70
N GLN A 19 -1.48 1.53 -2.86
CA GLN A 19 -1.63 2.22 -4.13
C GLN A 19 -2.53 1.41 -5.05
N ARG A 20 -3.66 1.99 -5.44
CA ARG A 20 -4.52 1.41 -6.48
C ARG A 20 -3.80 1.46 -7.83
N LYS A 21 -3.64 0.31 -8.48
CA LYS A 21 -3.08 0.18 -9.83
C LYS A 21 -4.16 -0.02 -10.89
N SER A 22 -5.23 -0.74 -10.55
CA SER A 22 -6.35 -1.01 -11.45
C SER A 22 -7.65 -1.08 -10.67
N GLU A 23 -8.76 -1.28 -11.36
CA GLU A 23 -10.08 -1.37 -10.73
C GLU A 23 -10.10 -2.42 -9.61
N ASP A 24 -9.44 -3.56 -9.85
CA ASP A 24 -9.36 -4.74 -8.98
C ASP A 24 -7.95 -5.06 -8.44
N LEU A 25 -7.00 -4.12 -8.55
CA LEU A 25 -5.61 -4.39 -8.16
C LEU A 25 -5.02 -3.25 -7.34
N TYR A 26 -4.62 -3.57 -6.12
CA TYR A 26 -3.93 -2.64 -5.25
C TYR A 26 -2.57 -3.21 -4.91
N HIS A 27 -1.57 -2.36 -4.87
CA HIS A 27 -0.22 -2.71 -4.44
C HIS A 27 0.01 -2.16 -3.06
N MET A 28 0.56 -3.01 -2.20
CA MET A 28 0.92 -2.65 -0.84
C MET A 28 2.43 -2.54 -0.73
N TYR A 29 2.86 -1.42 -0.16
CA TYR A 29 4.25 -1.11 0.10
C TYR A 29 4.43 -0.76 1.57
N ILE A 30 5.62 -0.99 2.13
CA ILE A 30 6.09 -0.24 3.29
C ILE A 30 6.54 1.12 2.79
N ALA A 31 6.04 2.18 3.41
CA ALA A 31 6.48 3.53 3.12
C ALA A 31 6.51 4.36 4.40
N HIS A 32 7.49 5.25 4.48
CA HIS A 32 7.60 6.22 5.55
C HIS A 32 7.63 7.64 4.98
N SER A 33 7.18 8.60 5.77
CA SER A 33 7.22 10.01 5.43
C SER A 33 8.47 10.66 6.02
N ILE A 34 9.27 11.28 5.15
CA ILE A 34 10.37 12.16 5.59
C ILE A 34 10.02 13.62 5.29
N TRP A 35 10.45 14.52 6.16
CA TRP A 35 10.36 15.95 5.88
C TRP A 35 11.45 16.35 4.88
N ASN A 36 11.08 16.63 3.65
CA ASN A 36 12.02 17.14 2.66
C ASN A 36 12.18 18.65 2.84
N ARG A 37 13.34 19.06 3.37
CA ARG A 37 13.69 20.47 3.62
C ARG A 37 13.81 21.28 2.33
N GLU A 38 14.29 20.68 1.25
CA GLU A 38 14.48 21.36 -0.05
C GLU A 38 13.14 21.68 -0.69
N LYS A 39 12.22 20.72 -0.68
CA LYS A 39 10.87 20.88 -1.23
C LYS A 39 9.87 21.48 -0.24
N LYS A 40 10.31 21.76 0.99
CA LYS A 40 9.50 22.26 2.13
C LYS A 40 8.18 21.50 2.31
N ARG A 41 8.19 20.19 2.09
CA ARG A 41 6.99 19.34 2.17
C ARG A 41 7.35 17.93 2.62
N ILE A 42 6.33 17.21 3.11
CA ILE A 42 6.45 15.79 3.41
C ILE A 42 6.63 15.02 2.09
N GLN A 43 7.64 14.16 2.05
CA GLN A 43 7.88 13.24 0.95
C GLN A 43 7.71 11.81 1.44
N ILE A 44 6.87 11.05 0.74
CA ILE A 44 6.68 9.62 1.01
C ILE A 44 7.81 8.87 0.32
N ILE A 45 8.53 8.06 1.09
CA ILE A 45 9.59 7.17 0.62
C ILE A 45 9.04 5.74 0.70
N ILE A 46 9.13 5.01 -0.41
CA ILE A 46 8.69 3.63 -0.53
C ILE A 46 9.90 2.73 -0.22
N ASP A 47 9.83 1.94 0.86
CA ASP A 47 10.92 1.05 1.28
C ASP A 47 10.85 -0.31 0.58
N LYS A 48 9.72 -1.01 0.75
CA LYS A 48 9.60 -2.42 0.35
C LYS A 48 8.23 -2.72 -0.23
N PHE A 49 8.18 -3.56 -1.26
CA PHE A 49 6.94 -4.12 -1.76
C PHE A 49 6.48 -5.29 -0.88
N LEU A 50 5.27 -5.20 -0.33
CA LEU A 50 4.69 -6.22 0.54
C LEU A 50 3.80 -7.20 -0.21
N GLY A 51 3.21 -6.78 -1.34
CA GLY A 51 2.33 -7.63 -2.13
C GLY A 51 1.24 -6.89 -2.85
N LYS A 52 0.34 -7.65 -3.44
CA LYS A 52 -0.81 -7.12 -4.18
C LYS A 52 -2.12 -7.61 -3.56
N ILE A 53 -3.08 -6.72 -3.43
CA ILE A 53 -4.43 -7.04 -2.96
C ILE A 53 -5.31 -7.15 -4.21
N THR A 54 -5.73 -8.37 -4.51
CA THR A 54 -6.71 -8.70 -5.55
C THR A 54 -8.09 -8.91 -4.91
N PRO A 55 -9.19 -8.89 -5.70
CA PRO A 55 -10.54 -9.15 -5.20
C PRO A 55 -10.68 -10.50 -4.50
N ASP A 56 -9.80 -11.45 -4.81
CA ASP A 56 -9.75 -12.80 -4.21
C ASP A 56 -9.00 -12.87 -2.87
N CYS A 57 -8.59 -11.72 -2.29
CA CYS A 57 -7.72 -11.52 -1.10
C CYS A 57 -6.24 -11.18 -1.41
N PHE A 58 -5.50 -10.83 -0.35
CA PHE A 58 -4.08 -10.43 -0.39
C PHE A 58 -3.19 -11.56 -0.91
N VAL A 59 -2.42 -11.24 -1.94
CA VAL A 59 -1.42 -12.11 -2.56
C VAL A 59 -0.04 -11.58 -2.17
N GLU A 60 0.63 -12.31 -1.29
CA GLU A 60 2.04 -12.10 -1.01
C GLU A 60 2.85 -12.30 -2.30
N PRO A 61 3.87 -11.47 -2.55
CA PRO A 61 4.74 -11.63 -3.69
C PRO A 61 5.51 -12.93 -3.46
N LYS A 62 5.30 -13.90 -4.35
CA LYS A 62 6.16 -15.09 -4.42
C LYS A 62 7.56 -14.58 -4.75
N VAL A 63 8.43 -14.57 -3.74
CA VAL A 63 9.89 -14.42 -3.88
C VAL A 63 10.43 -15.61 -4.66
#